data_AF-A0A383AQJ4-F1
#
_entry.id   AF-A0A383AQJ4-F1
#
_cell.length_a   1.000
_cell.length_b   1.000
_cell.length_c   1.000
_cell.angle_alpha   90.00
_cell.angle_beta   90.00
_cell.angle_gamma   90.00
#
_symmetry.space_group_name_H-M   'P 1'
#
loop_
_entity.id
_entity.type
_entity.pdbx_description
1 polymer ?
#
loop_
_entity_poly.entity_id
_entity_poly.type
_entity_poly.pdbx_seq_one_letter_code
_entity_poly.pdbx_strand_id
1 'polypeptide(L)'
;VVSVTLGSVQLSARLAGRRIGLVTNPASVNASLTHVVDTVTAPSRVTLAALFGPQHGFQSDVQDNMVETDHGRHSDLDVPVYSLYGETRTPTPAMLAGLDTLVIDLQD
;
A
#
# COMPACT_ATOMS: atom_id res chain seq x y z
N VAL A 1 -12.78 -6.94 27.92
CA VAL A 1 -12.27 -7.02 26.53
C VAL A 1 -11.57 -5.70 26.25
N VAL A 2 -10.30 -5.71 25.85
CA VAL A 2 -9.58 -4.48 25.47
C VAL A 2 -9.95 -4.17 24.03
N SER A 3 -10.43 -2.95 23.76
CA SER A 3 -10.68 -2.49 22.41
C SER A 3 -9.36 -2.08 21.75
N VAL A 4 -9.08 -2.60 20.55
CA VAL A 4 -7.94 -2.21 19.73
C VAL A 4 -8.45 -1.34 18.59
N THR A 5 -7.77 -0.21 18.33
CA THR A 5 -7.99 0.62 17.14
C THR A 5 -6.75 0.52 16.27
N LEU A 6 -6.91 0.08 15.01
CA LEU A 6 -5.81 -0.03 14.07
C LEU A 6 -5.32 1.37 13.66
N GLY A 7 -4.00 1.50 13.45
CA GLY A 7 -3.40 2.76 13.00
C GLY A 7 -3.96 3.25 11.67
N SER A 8 -4.35 2.32 10.78
CA SER A 8 -4.96 2.61 9.48
C SER A 8 -6.23 3.45 9.57
N VAL A 9 -6.99 3.35 10.68
CA VAL A 9 -8.21 4.14 10.93
C VAL A 9 -7.90 5.61 11.24
N GLN A 10 -6.67 5.92 11.68
CA GLN A 10 -6.27 7.26 12.13
C GLN A 10 -5.38 8.01 11.10
N LEU A 11 -5.15 7.43 9.93
CA LEU A 11 -4.19 7.95 8.95
C LEU A 11 -4.66 9.25 8.26
N SER A 12 -5.94 9.37 7.94
CA SER A 12 -6.43 10.39 6.98
C SER A 12 -6.09 11.83 7.38
N ALA A 13 -6.20 12.18 8.67
CA ALA A 13 -5.86 13.52 9.15
C ALA A 13 -4.36 13.83 9.05
N ARG A 14 -3.49 12.81 9.20
CA ARG A 14 -2.03 12.98 9.15
C ARG A 14 -1.48 13.06 7.73
N LEU A 15 -2.24 12.57 6.76
CA LEU A 15 -1.84 12.49 5.35
C LEU A 15 -2.49 13.57 4.48
N ALA A 16 -3.35 14.42 5.05
CA ALA A 16 -4.02 15.48 4.31
C ALA A 16 -3.01 16.42 3.61
N GLY A 17 -3.20 16.60 2.30
CA GLY A 17 -2.36 17.41 1.42
C GLY A 17 -1.06 16.72 0.97
N ARG A 18 -0.82 15.46 1.36
CA ARG A 18 0.41 14.75 1.04
C ARG A 18 0.25 13.83 -0.16
N ARG A 19 1.32 13.75 -0.94
CA ARG A 19 1.55 12.71 -1.94
C ARG A 19 2.22 11.50 -1.30
N ILE A 20 1.51 10.38 -1.24
CA ILE A 20 1.92 9.21 -0.47
C ILE A 20 2.30 8.03 -1.35
N GLY A 21 3.28 7.26 -0.91
CA GLY A 21 3.46 5.87 -1.30
C GLY A 21 2.97 4.95 -0.19
N LEU A 22 2.41 3.79 -0.53
CA LEU A 22 1.86 2.86 0.44
C LEU A 22 2.45 1.46 0.29
N VAL A 23 3.11 0.98 1.34
CA VAL A 23 3.55 -0.40 1.49
C VAL A 23 2.43 -1.20 2.15
N THR A 24 1.90 -2.19 1.44
CA THR A 24 0.66 -2.89 1.82
C THR A 24 0.61 -4.29 1.23
N ASN A 25 -0.18 -5.17 1.84
CA ASN A 25 -0.50 -6.50 1.34
C ASN A 25 -2.01 -6.76 1.53
N PRO A 26 -2.56 -7.92 1.12
CA PRO A 26 -4.00 -8.18 1.27
C PRO A 26 -4.51 -8.16 2.71
N ALA A 27 -3.65 -8.35 3.71
CA ALA A 27 -4.03 -8.32 5.12
C ALA A 27 -4.14 -6.89 5.68
N SER A 28 -3.76 -5.87 4.90
CA SER A 28 -3.86 -4.45 5.25
C SER A 28 -5.32 -3.94 5.16
N VAL A 29 -6.19 -4.52 5.98
CA VAL A 29 -7.63 -4.23 6.02
C VAL A 29 -8.06 -3.72 7.40
N ASN A 30 -9.11 -2.90 7.43
CA ASN A 30 -9.71 -2.44 8.67
C ASN A 30 -10.73 -3.47 9.24
N ALA A 31 -11.40 -3.14 10.35
CA ALA A 31 -12.38 -4.01 11.00
C ALA A 31 -13.61 -4.36 10.12
N SER A 32 -13.86 -3.59 9.06
CA SER A 32 -14.90 -3.85 8.06
C SER A 32 -14.38 -4.58 6.83
N LEU A 33 -13.13 -5.08 6.87
CA LEU A 33 -12.43 -5.70 5.76
C LEU A 33 -12.24 -4.77 4.54
N THR A 34 -12.29 -3.45 4.76
CA THR A 34 -11.94 -2.47 3.71
C THR A 34 -10.43 -2.33 3.65
N HIS A 35 -9.88 -2.41 2.45
CA HIS A 35 -8.44 -2.30 2.23
C HIS A 35 -7.93 -0.89 2.54
N VAL A 36 -6.69 -0.77 3.02
CA VAL A 36 -6.07 0.51 3.36
C VAL A 36 -6.00 1.46 2.16
N VAL A 37 -5.85 0.91 0.94
CA VAL A 37 -5.89 1.69 -0.31
C VAL A 37 -7.20 2.46 -0.46
N ASP A 38 -8.34 1.82 -0.24
CA ASP A 38 -9.65 2.48 -0.30
C ASP A 38 -9.79 3.50 0.83
N THR A 39 -9.27 3.17 2.01
CA THR A 39 -9.30 4.04 3.19
C THR A 39 -8.51 5.33 2.99
N VAL A 40 -7.34 5.28 2.33
CA VAL A 40 -6.51 6.47 2.08
C VAL A 40 -6.88 7.23 0.81
N THR A 41 -7.61 6.62 -0.12
CA THR A 41 -8.08 7.28 -1.35
C THR A 41 -9.47 7.91 -1.20
N ALA A 42 -10.29 7.45 -0.24
CA ALA A 42 -11.59 8.06 0.06
C ALA A 42 -11.53 9.54 0.51
N PRO A 43 -10.55 10.00 1.30
CA PRO A 43 -10.41 11.41 1.66
C PRO A 43 -9.98 12.28 0.47
N SER A 44 -10.70 13.36 0.21
CA SER A 44 -10.48 14.26 -0.95
C SER A 44 -9.15 15.04 -0.96
N ARG A 45 -8.25 14.80 0.01
CA ARG A 45 -7.00 15.57 0.18
C ARG A 45 -5.74 14.71 0.20
N VAL A 46 -5.83 13.39 -0.01
CA VAL A 46 -4.64 12.54 -0.07
C VAL A 46 -4.38 12.16 -1.52
N THR A 47 -3.13 12.25 -1.96
CA THR A 47 -2.75 11.80 -3.31
C THR A 47 -1.96 10.50 -3.19
N LEU A 48 -2.61 9.36 -3.49
CA LEU A 48 -1.90 8.09 -3.62
C LEU A 48 -1.11 8.11 -4.94
N ALA A 49 0.21 7.96 -4.86
CA ALA A 49 1.10 8.08 -6.02
C ALA A 49 1.84 6.79 -6.38
N ALA A 50 1.98 5.85 -5.45
CA ALA A 50 2.59 4.55 -5.71
C ALA A 50 2.15 3.53 -4.67
N LEU A 51 2.07 2.28 -5.10
CA LEU A 51 1.88 1.11 -4.23
C LEU A 51 3.14 0.28 -4.20
N PHE A 52 3.42 -0.33 -3.06
CA PHE A 52 4.56 -1.19 -2.83
C PHE A 52 4.07 -2.50 -2.20
N GLY A 53 4.22 -3.61 -2.92
CA GLY A 53 3.79 -4.93 -2.46
C GLY A 53 4.97 -5.80 -2.04
N PRO A 54 4.94 -6.48 -0.88
CA PRO A 54 5.92 -7.51 -0.50
C PRO A 54 5.63 -8.85 -1.23
N GLN A 55 6.29 -9.94 -0.78
CA GLN A 55 6.36 -11.31 -1.34
C GLN A 55 5.17 -11.89 -2.13
N HIS A 56 3.94 -11.46 -1.87
CA HIS A 56 2.71 -12.05 -2.42
C HIS A 56 1.88 -11.09 -3.29
N GLY A 57 2.49 -9.99 -3.73
CA GLY A 57 1.84 -9.01 -4.59
C GLY A 57 0.73 -8.23 -3.89
N PHE A 58 0.26 -7.17 -4.54
CA PHE A 58 -0.81 -6.32 -4.02
C PHE A 58 -2.19 -7.01 -4.05
N GLN A 59 -2.45 -7.89 -5.03
CA GLN A 59 -3.76 -8.53 -5.24
C GLN A 59 -3.84 -9.99 -4.77
N SER A 60 -2.70 -10.65 -4.50
CA SER A 60 -2.61 -12.08 -4.15
C SER A 60 -3.55 -13.00 -4.97
N ASP A 61 -3.63 -12.73 -6.26
CA ASP A 61 -4.35 -13.51 -7.27
C ASP A 61 -3.60 -14.79 -7.68
N VAL A 62 -2.37 -14.96 -7.21
CA VAL A 62 -1.54 -16.16 -7.39
C VAL A 62 -1.55 -17.03 -6.13
N GLN A 63 -2.30 -18.15 -6.18
CA GLN A 63 -2.17 -19.25 -5.21
C GLN A 63 -0.75 -19.83 -5.24
N ASP A 64 -0.13 -19.90 -4.06
CA ASP A 64 0.88 -20.88 -3.59
C ASP A 64 1.94 -21.38 -4.59
N ASN A 65 2.36 -20.53 -5.53
CA ASN A 65 3.39 -20.85 -6.50
C ASN A 65 4.24 -19.61 -6.75
N MET A 66 5.35 -19.48 -6.02
CA MET A 66 6.70 -19.11 -6.49
C MET A 66 6.88 -18.11 -7.66
N VAL A 67 5.93 -17.24 -7.94
CA VAL A 67 5.98 -16.25 -9.02
C VAL A 67 6.12 -14.89 -8.38
N GLU A 68 7.29 -14.29 -8.59
CA GLU A 68 7.52 -12.90 -8.25
C GLU A 68 6.50 -12.04 -9.01
N THR A 69 5.80 -11.15 -8.31
CA THR A 69 4.95 -10.18 -8.99
C THR A 69 5.87 -9.14 -9.63
N ASP A 70 5.74 -8.90 -10.93
CA ASP A 70 6.47 -7.82 -11.59
C ASP A 70 5.95 -6.45 -11.15
N HIS A 71 6.71 -5.40 -11.49
CA HIS A 71 6.16 -4.05 -11.44
C HIS A 71 4.97 -3.92 -12.38
N GLY A 72 3.96 -3.15 -11.99
CA GLY A 72 2.73 -3.01 -12.75
C GLY A 72 2.03 -1.67 -12.52
N ARG A 73 0.75 -1.63 -12.86
CA ARG A 73 -0.14 -0.51 -12.59
C ARG A 73 -1.43 -1.02 -11.96
N HIS A 74 -1.94 -0.29 -10.99
CA HIS A 74 -3.25 -0.56 -10.41
C HIS A 74 -4.32 -0.19 -11.44
N SER A 75 -5.19 -1.12 -11.81
CA SER A 75 -6.19 -0.93 -12.88
C SER A 75 -7.08 0.29 -12.67
N ASP A 76 -7.58 0.46 -11.44
CA ASP A 76 -8.64 1.44 -11.18
C ASP A 76 -8.08 2.82 -10.81
N LEU A 77 -6.92 2.85 -10.15
CA LEU A 77 -6.29 4.05 -9.62
C LEU A 77 -5.23 4.62 -10.57
N ASP A 78 -4.81 3.83 -11.55
CA ASP A 78 -3.78 4.17 -12.53
C ASP A 78 -2.47 4.68 -11.87
N VAL A 79 -2.08 4.04 -10.76
CA VAL A 79 -0.81 4.30 -10.04
C VAL A 79 0.18 3.15 -10.25
N PRO A 80 1.49 3.41 -10.28
CA PRO A 80 2.49 2.35 -10.32
C PRO A 80 2.40 1.45 -9.09
N VAL A 81 2.59 0.15 -9.32
CA VAL A 81 2.71 -0.88 -8.29
C VAL A 81 4.12 -1.45 -8.39
N TYR A 82 4.92 -1.26 -7.34
CA TYR A 82 6.27 -1.78 -7.24
C TYR A 82 6.29 -3.02 -6.36
N SER A 83 6.72 -4.15 -6.92
CA SER A 83 7.08 -5.32 -6.13
C SER A 83 8.40 -5.06 -5.41
N LEU A 84 8.37 -5.20 -4.09
CA LEU A 84 9.56 -5.15 -3.23
C LEU A 84 10.07 -6.55 -2.91
N TYR A 85 9.94 -7.47 -3.87
CA TYR A 85 10.38 -8.84 -3.78
C TYR A 85 11.26 -9.22 -4.99
N GLY A 86 12.04 -10.29 -4.88
CA GLY A 86 13.01 -10.68 -5.90
C GLY A 86 14.24 -9.77 -5.93
N GLU A 87 14.49 -9.14 -7.08
CA GLU A 87 15.67 -8.29 -7.34
C GLU A 87 15.69 -7.01 -6.49
N THR A 88 14.51 -6.41 -6.23
CA THR A 88 14.41 -5.13 -5.52
C THR A 88 13.71 -5.33 -4.18
N ARG A 89 14.46 -5.57 -3.11
CA ARG A 89 13.91 -5.69 -1.73
C ARG A 89 13.77 -4.36 -1.00
N THR A 90 14.30 -3.29 -1.57
CA THR A 90 14.31 -1.95 -0.99
C THR A 90 13.88 -0.97 -2.08
N PRO A 91 12.93 -0.05 -1.81
CA PRO A 91 12.55 0.95 -2.79
C PRO A 91 13.76 1.71 -3.31
N THR A 92 13.88 1.85 -4.63
CA THR A 92 14.94 2.68 -5.23
C THR A 92 14.62 4.17 -5.04
N PRO A 93 15.63 5.07 -5.09
CA PRO A 93 15.38 6.51 -5.05
C PRO A 93 14.39 6.99 -6.11
N ALA A 94 14.39 6.35 -7.29
CA ALA A 94 13.45 6.66 -8.37
C ALA A 94 12.00 6.28 -8.02
N MET A 95 11.79 5.14 -7.36
CA MET A 95 10.45 4.73 -6.90
C MET A 95 9.91 5.65 -5.80
N LEU A 96 10.78 6.27 -5.01
CA LEU A 96 10.41 7.21 -3.95
C LEU A 96 10.31 8.66 -4.44
N ALA A 97 10.69 8.94 -5.68
CA ALA A 97 10.75 10.30 -6.20
C ALA A 97 9.36 10.97 -6.19
N GLY A 98 9.29 12.16 -5.58
CA GLY A 98 8.07 12.94 -5.48
C GLY A 98 7.06 12.42 -4.45
N LEU A 99 7.42 11.48 -3.60
CA LEU A 99 6.62 11.13 -2.41
C LEU A 99 6.98 12.06 -1.25
N ASP A 100 5.95 12.60 -0.58
CA ASP A 100 6.11 13.35 0.67
C ASP A 100 6.19 12.40 1.88
N THR A 101 5.55 11.23 1.77
CA THR A 101 5.45 10.25 2.85
C THR A 101 5.33 8.84 2.31
N LEU A 102 6.10 7.91 2.87
CA LEU A 102 5.91 6.48 2.70
C LEU A 102 5.16 5.94 3.92
N VAL A 103 4.00 5.33 3.69
CA VAL A 103 3.17 4.69 4.72
C VAL A 103 3.42 3.19 4.66
N ILE A 104 3.61 2.57 5.83
CA ILE A 104 3.76 1.12 5.94
C ILE A 104 2.58 0.62 6.77
N ASP A 105 1.73 -0.20 6.15
CA ASP A 105 0.62 -0.89 6.80
C ASP A 105 0.75 -2.38 6.49
N LEU A 106 1.47 -3.10 7.34
CA LEU A 106 1.70 -4.54 7.22
C LEU A 106 1.47 -5.17 8.58
N GLN A 107 0.68 -6.24 8.59
CA GLN A 107 0.59 -7.13 9.74
C GLN A 107 1.80 -8.07 9.74
N ASP A 108 2.54 -8.13 10.86
CA ASP A 108 3.59 -9.11 11.13
C ASP A 108 3.17 -10.13 12.21
#